data_AF-A0A0G2EA75-F1
#
_entry.id   AF-A0A0G2EA75-F1
#
_cell.length_a   1.000
_cell.length_b   1.000
_cell.length_c   1.000
_cell.angle_alpha   90.00
_cell.angle_beta   90.00
_cell.angle_gamma   90.00
#
_symmetry.space_group_name_H-M   'P 1'
#
loop_
_entity.id
_entity.type
_entity.pdbx_description
1 polymer ?
#
loop_
_entity_poly.entity_id
_entity_poly.type
_entity_poly.pdbx_seq_one_letter_code
_entity_poly.pdbx_strand_id
1 'polypeptide(L)'
;MFSIVNEISDNSHWHLASVVIASIGSAASIYVLVAVTGYLSFGNEIGGNIVAQYAPSVSATIGRAAIVVLVMFSYPLQVHPCRASVDAVLKWRPISSKNKAPEENPNNPLLPPNRKRNEDMGEIRFAAITTVIIILSYIVSMSVSSLEKVLAYVGSTGSTSISFILPGLFYYKISSPDSALHQRLVKQEDDYDVDEEDAGGEGEGLLSSSGILGGSGIIRNTKSFRRNMLRKLSLALAIYGVVVMVVCLVTNTFFIVAH
;
A
#
# COMPACT_ATOMS: atom_id res chain seq x y z
N MET A 1 7.79 -3.74 -4.57
CA MET A 1 7.86 -4.84 -3.58
C MET A 1 7.94 -6.19 -4.26
N PHE A 2 7.00 -6.57 -5.13
CA PHE A 2 7.04 -7.86 -5.83
C PHE A 2 8.32 -8.10 -6.66
N SER A 3 8.85 -7.09 -7.36
CA SER A 3 10.17 -7.23 -8.03
C SER A 3 11.32 -7.48 -7.06
N ILE A 4 11.27 -6.89 -5.85
CA ILE A 4 12.36 -7.06 -4.86
C ILE A 4 12.31 -8.48 -4.29
N VAL A 5 11.11 -8.98 -3.97
CA VAL A 5 10.92 -10.37 -3.51
C VAL A 5 11.35 -11.37 -4.58
N ASN A 6 11.12 -11.05 -5.86
CA ASN A 6 11.45 -11.92 -6.97
C ASN A 6 12.95 -11.92 -7.33
N GLU A 7 13.70 -10.90 -6.91
CA GLU A 7 15.14 -10.75 -7.21
C GLU A 7 16.04 -11.33 -6.09
N ILE A 8 15.50 -11.52 -4.89
CA ILE A 8 16.26 -12.04 -3.75
C ILE A 8 16.40 -13.57 -3.89
N SER A 9 17.62 -14.08 -3.72
CA SER A 9 17.94 -15.51 -3.84
C SER A 9 17.26 -16.39 -2.78
N ASP A 10 17.08 -15.86 -1.56
CA ASP A 10 16.43 -16.56 -0.43
C ASP A 10 15.23 -15.76 0.09
N ASN A 11 14.03 -16.29 -0.15
CA ASN A 11 12.76 -15.59 0.06
C ASN A 11 12.27 -15.65 1.52
N SER A 12 13.14 -16.05 2.46
CA SER A 12 12.75 -16.22 3.86
C SER A 12 12.34 -14.88 4.48
N HIS A 13 11.22 -14.90 5.22
CA HIS A 13 10.63 -13.74 5.88
C HIS A 13 11.64 -12.95 6.74
N TRP A 14 12.60 -13.65 7.35
CA TRP A 14 13.64 -13.04 8.18
C TRP A 14 14.67 -12.25 7.37
N HIS A 15 15.09 -12.77 6.22
CA HIS A 15 16.03 -12.08 5.34
C HIS A 15 15.39 -10.85 4.72
N LEU A 16 14.14 -10.95 4.27
CA LEU A 16 13.39 -9.81 3.76
C LEU A 16 13.22 -8.72 4.83
N ALA A 17 12.84 -9.10 6.06
CA ALA A 17 12.71 -8.15 7.16
C ALA A 17 14.05 -7.46 7.49
N SER A 18 15.15 -8.21 7.51
CA SER A 18 16.49 -7.67 7.74
C SER A 18 16.89 -6.64 6.67
N VAL A 19 16.65 -6.95 5.39
CA VAL A 19 16.93 -6.02 4.28
C VAL A 19 16.10 -4.74 4.39
N VAL A 20 14.81 -4.87 4.71
CA VAL A 20 13.92 -3.72 4.89
C VAL A 20 14.37 -2.86 6.07
N ILE A 21 14.70 -3.46 7.21
CA ILE A 21 15.17 -2.73 8.40
C ILE A 21 16.50 -2.03 8.13
N ALA A 22 17.45 -2.71 7.49
CA ALA A 22 18.75 -2.13 7.15
C ALA A 22 18.61 -0.96 6.15
N SER A 23 17.73 -1.10 5.16
CA SER A 23 17.46 -0.03 4.18
C SER A 23 16.77 1.17 4.82
N ILE A 24 15.72 0.95 5.62
CA ILE A 24 15.01 2.04 6.32
C ILE A 24 15.94 2.70 7.35
N GLY A 25 16.73 1.92 8.09
CA GLY A 25 17.66 2.44 9.09
C GLY A 25 18.75 3.31 8.48
N SER A 26 19.35 2.89 7.36
CA SER A 26 20.34 3.70 6.64
C SER A 26 19.73 4.99 6.07
N ALA A 27 18.53 4.92 5.47
CA ALA A 27 17.82 6.11 5.00
C ALA A 27 17.50 7.08 6.16
N ALA A 28 17.01 6.56 7.29
CA ALA A 28 16.70 7.35 8.48
C ALA A 28 17.94 8.05 9.02
N SER A 29 19.10 7.38 9.05
CA SER A 29 20.36 7.98 9.49
C SER A 29 20.76 9.19 8.64
N ILE A 30 20.62 9.09 7.31
CA ILE A 30 20.94 10.19 6.39
C ILE A 30 19.96 11.35 6.60
N TYR A 31 18.67 11.07 6.75
CA TYR A 31 17.67 12.12 7.02
C TYR A 31 17.93 12.84 8.33
N VAL A 32 18.26 12.11 9.40
CA VAL A 32 18.61 12.72 10.69
C VAL A 32 19.87 13.57 10.57
N LEU A 33 20.91 13.08 9.89
CA LEU A 33 22.13 13.87 9.65
C LEU A 33 21.85 15.17 8.89
N VAL A 34 21.07 15.12 7.82
CA VAL A 34 20.69 16.30 7.03
C VAL A 34 19.82 17.25 7.87
N ALA A 35 18.89 16.73 8.68
CA ALA A 35 18.05 17.54 9.55
C ALA A 35 18.86 18.26 10.64
N VAL A 36 19.76 17.56 11.33
CA VAL A 36 20.61 18.13 12.39
C VAL A 36 21.56 19.18 11.82
N THR A 37 22.23 18.88 10.69
CA THR A 37 23.15 19.85 10.05
C THR A 37 22.42 21.07 9.48
N GLY A 38 21.23 20.87 8.93
CA GLY A 38 20.34 21.97 8.52
C GLY A 38 19.97 22.87 9.70
N TYR A 39 19.50 22.28 10.80
CA TYR A 39 19.11 23.02 12.01
C TYR A 39 20.30 23.78 12.63
N LEU A 40 21.50 23.17 12.68
CA LEU A 40 22.69 23.86 13.17
C LEU A 40 23.11 25.05 12.29
N SER A 41 22.75 25.06 11.01
CA SER A 41 23.14 26.11 10.05
C SER A 41 22.26 27.36 10.14
N PHE A 42 20.96 27.20 10.33
CA PHE A 42 19.98 28.32 10.32
C PHE A 42 19.26 28.53 11.67
N GLY A 43 19.46 27.64 12.63
CA GLY A 43 18.81 27.70 13.94
C GLY A 43 17.29 27.70 13.85
N ASN A 44 16.66 28.62 14.58
CA ASN A 44 15.20 28.73 14.68
C ASN A 44 14.52 29.37 13.44
N GLU A 45 15.29 29.92 12.50
CA GLU A 45 14.75 30.57 11.28
C GLU A 45 14.79 29.65 10.05
N ILE A 46 14.89 28.33 10.27
CA ILE A 46 14.93 27.37 9.16
C ILE A 46 13.55 27.23 8.50
N GLY A 47 13.53 27.33 7.19
CA GLY A 47 12.32 27.23 6.37
C GLY A 47 12.16 25.82 5.80
N GLY A 48 10.94 25.48 5.39
CA GLY A 48 10.62 24.16 4.81
C GLY A 48 11.38 23.78 3.53
N ASN A 49 12.14 24.72 2.94
CA ASN A 49 13.10 24.43 1.87
C ASN A 49 14.49 24.98 2.25
N ILE A 50 15.28 24.13 2.91
CA ILE A 50 16.62 24.46 3.39
C ILE A 50 17.55 24.92 2.25
N VAL A 51 17.41 24.32 1.06
CA VAL A 51 18.26 24.63 -0.10
C VAL A 51 18.03 26.04 -0.63
N ALA A 52 16.82 26.58 -0.47
CA ALA A 52 16.51 27.96 -0.86
C ALA A 52 17.11 29.01 0.09
N GLN A 53 17.39 28.64 1.34
CA GLN A 53 17.93 29.58 2.35
C GLN A 53 19.44 29.82 2.24
N TYR A 54 20.19 28.90 1.62
CA TYR A 54 21.61 29.12 1.38
C TYR A 54 21.84 30.30 0.43
N ALA A 55 22.80 31.16 0.78
CA ALA A 55 23.26 32.23 -0.09
C ALA A 55 23.79 31.66 -1.42
N PRO A 56 23.67 32.41 -2.55
CA PRO A 56 24.14 31.94 -3.86
C PRO A 56 25.67 31.80 -3.86
N SER A 57 26.14 30.58 -3.60
CA SER A 57 27.53 30.15 -3.69
C SER A 57 27.67 29.05 -4.75
N VAL A 58 28.90 28.76 -5.18
CA VAL A 58 29.16 27.70 -6.17
C VAL A 58 28.66 26.34 -5.65
N SER A 59 28.90 26.02 -4.38
CA SER A 59 28.44 24.77 -3.77
C SER A 59 26.92 24.66 -3.66
N ALA A 60 26.24 25.74 -3.23
CA ALA A 60 24.78 25.77 -3.17
C ALA A 60 24.15 25.70 -4.56
N THR A 61 24.78 26.31 -5.56
CA THR A 61 24.33 26.28 -6.96
C THR A 61 24.45 24.88 -7.56
N ILE A 62 25.57 24.18 -7.30
CA ILE A 62 25.75 22.78 -7.70
C ILE A 62 24.66 21.90 -7.07
N GLY A 63 24.38 22.07 -5.76
CA GLY A 63 23.32 21.34 -5.07
C GLY A 63 21.94 21.58 -5.67
N ARG A 64 21.60 22.85 -5.96
CA ARG A 64 20.34 23.21 -6.65
C ARG A 64 20.25 22.59 -8.04
N ALA A 65 21.32 22.66 -8.82
CA ALA A 65 21.38 22.07 -10.16
C ALA A 65 21.20 20.54 -10.12
N ALA A 66 21.84 19.86 -9.16
CA ALA A 66 21.71 18.42 -8.98
C ALA A 66 20.26 18.01 -8.68
N ILE A 67 19.55 18.74 -7.81
CA ILE A 67 18.14 18.49 -7.52
C ILE A 67 17.27 18.71 -8.76
N VAL A 68 17.52 19.75 -9.55
CA VAL A 68 16.75 20.00 -10.79
C VAL A 68 16.94 18.88 -11.80
N VAL A 69 18.19 18.43 -12.01
CA VAL A 69 18.48 17.30 -12.91
C VAL A 69 17.81 16.02 -12.41
N LEU A 70 17.89 15.74 -11.10
CA LEU A 70 17.23 14.60 -10.47
C LEU A 70 15.73 14.62 -10.71
N VAL A 71 15.06 15.76 -10.50
CA VAL A 71 13.61 15.90 -10.68
C VAL A 71 13.23 15.80 -12.15
N MET A 72 14.03 16.38 -13.06
CA MET A 72 13.79 16.30 -14.51
C MET A 72 13.75 14.86 -15.00
N PHE A 73 14.65 14.00 -14.52
CA PHE A 73 14.64 12.58 -14.88
C PHE A 73 13.63 11.75 -14.08
N SER A 74 13.34 12.14 -12.84
CA SER A 74 12.41 11.38 -11.98
C SER A 74 10.95 11.60 -12.34
N TYR A 75 10.57 12.81 -12.77
CA TYR A 75 9.17 13.13 -13.08
C TYR A 75 8.58 12.24 -14.19
N PRO A 76 9.23 12.04 -15.35
CA PRO A 76 8.73 11.11 -16.38
C PRO A 76 8.54 9.68 -15.87
N LEU A 77 9.47 9.20 -15.03
CA LEU A 77 9.41 7.85 -14.45
C LEU A 77 8.23 7.70 -13.48
N GLN A 78 7.86 8.76 -12.75
CA GLN A 78 6.73 8.76 -11.81
C GLN A 78 5.37 8.95 -12.50
N VAL A 79 5.32 9.66 -13.64
CA VAL A 79 4.08 9.83 -14.42
C VAL A 79 3.57 8.49 -14.96
N HIS A 80 4.46 7.54 -15.26
CA HIS A 80 4.07 6.22 -15.76
C HIS A 80 3.16 5.42 -14.80
N PRO A 81 3.56 5.14 -13.53
CA PRO A 81 2.68 4.49 -12.56
C PRO A 81 1.49 5.36 -12.15
N CYS A 82 1.63 6.70 -12.15
CA CYS A 82 0.52 7.62 -11.92
C CYS A 82 -0.58 7.43 -12.97
N ARG A 83 -0.21 7.41 -14.25
CA ARG A 83 -1.13 7.16 -15.37
C ARG A 83 -1.84 5.82 -15.24
N ALA A 84 -1.10 4.75 -14.93
CA ALA A 84 -1.67 3.42 -14.75
C ALA A 84 -2.71 3.41 -13.62
N SER A 85 -2.44 4.13 -12.53
CA SER A 85 -3.35 4.28 -11.41
C SER A 85 -4.62 5.04 -11.80
N VAL A 86 -4.50 6.14 -12.54
CA VAL A 86 -5.64 6.94 -13.02
C VAL A 86 -6.50 6.15 -13.99
N ASP A 87 -5.90 5.44 -14.95
CA ASP A 87 -6.65 4.62 -15.90
C ASP A 87 -7.42 3.49 -15.19
N ALA A 88 -6.82 2.85 -14.19
CA ALA A 88 -7.49 1.84 -13.38
C ALA A 88 -8.69 2.41 -12.60
N VAL A 89 -8.56 3.62 -12.05
CA VAL A 89 -9.66 4.31 -11.33
C VAL A 89 -10.75 4.75 -12.30
N LEU A 90 -10.42 5.27 -13.48
CA LEU A 90 -11.41 5.70 -14.49
C LEU A 90 -12.17 4.51 -15.11
N LYS A 91 -11.51 3.36 -15.26
CA LYS A 91 -12.12 2.10 -15.69
C LYS A 91 -12.87 1.38 -14.57
N TRP A 92 -12.70 1.81 -13.31
CA TRP A 92 -13.39 1.21 -12.18
C TRP A 92 -14.89 1.39 -12.33
N ARG A 93 -15.56 0.30 -12.71
CA ARG A 93 -17.01 0.19 -12.74
C ARG A 93 -17.42 -0.46 -11.41
N PRO A 94 -18.09 0.24 -10.48
CA PRO A 94 -18.76 -0.46 -9.41
C PRO A 94 -19.73 -1.45 -10.06
N ILE A 95 -19.67 -2.72 -9.65
CA ILE A 95 -20.63 -3.74 -10.04
C ILE A 95 -22.00 -3.26 -9.56
N SER A 96 -22.67 -2.50 -10.40
CA SER A 96 -24.12 -2.36 -10.33
C SER A 96 -24.63 -3.73 -10.73
N SER A 97 -25.01 -4.50 -9.71
CA SER A 97 -25.82 -5.71 -9.84
C SER A 97 -27.14 -5.31 -10.50
N LYS A 98 -27.10 -5.17 -11.83
CA LYS A 98 -28.21 -4.93 -12.76
C LYS A 98 -27.61 -4.88 -14.17
N ASN A 99 -27.20 -6.04 -14.67
CA ASN A 99 -27.34 -6.36 -16.08
C ASN A 99 -27.45 -7.88 -16.19
N LYS A 100 -28.60 -8.31 -16.72
CA LYS A 100 -28.95 -9.68 -17.10
C LYS A 100 -27.73 -10.47 -17.57
N ALA A 101 -27.55 -11.66 -17.01
CA ALA A 101 -26.83 -12.71 -17.70
C ALA A 101 -27.40 -12.81 -19.13
N PRO A 102 -26.58 -12.77 -20.19
CA PRO A 102 -27.07 -13.18 -21.50
C PRO A 102 -27.49 -14.63 -21.39
N GLU A 103 -28.71 -14.95 -21.82
CA GLU A 103 -29.23 -16.31 -21.93
C GLU A 103 -28.18 -17.20 -22.62
N GLU A 104 -27.78 -18.26 -21.92
CA GLU A 104 -27.01 -19.37 -22.49
C GLU A 104 -27.81 -19.98 -23.65
N ASN A 105 -27.33 -19.80 -24.88
CA ASN A 105 -27.67 -20.72 -25.96
C ASN A 105 -26.84 -22.00 -25.75
N PRO A 106 -27.45 -23.18 -25.50
CA PRO A 106 -26.74 -24.39 -25.07
C PRO A 106 -25.91 -25.09 -26.15
N ASN A 107 -25.73 -24.48 -27.34
CA ASN A 107 -25.16 -25.17 -28.50
C ASN A 107 -23.71 -24.83 -28.83
N ASN A 108 -22.94 -24.18 -27.94
CA ASN A 108 -21.50 -23.98 -28.21
C ASN A 108 -20.63 -23.84 -26.94
N PRO A 109 -20.29 -24.94 -26.25
CA PRO A 109 -19.58 -24.90 -24.99
C PRO A 109 -18.05 -24.69 -25.07
N LEU A 110 -17.48 -24.32 -26.22
CA LEU A 110 -16.01 -24.28 -26.42
C LEU A 110 -15.40 -22.95 -26.87
N LEU A 111 -16.16 -21.85 -26.82
CA LEU A 111 -15.60 -20.52 -27.09
C LEU A 111 -15.57 -19.73 -25.78
N PRO A 112 -14.38 -19.31 -25.27
CA PRO A 112 -14.33 -18.34 -24.20
C PRO A 112 -15.11 -17.10 -24.67
N PRO A 113 -15.92 -16.46 -23.81
CA PRO A 113 -16.71 -15.31 -24.20
C PRO A 113 -15.75 -14.31 -24.83
N ASN A 114 -16.06 -13.91 -26.07
CA ASN A 114 -15.34 -12.87 -26.80
C ASN A 114 -15.53 -11.55 -26.05
N ARG A 115 -14.80 -11.42 -24.95
CA ARG A 115 -14.63 -10.18 -24.21
C ARG A 115 -13.81 -9.35 -25.15
N LYS A 116 -14.48 -8.51 -25.95
CA LYS A 116 -13.88 -7.44 -26.75
C LYS A 116 -12.77 -6.82 -25.90
N ARG A 117 -11.57 -7.24 -26.21
CA ARG A 117 -10.32 -6.79 -25.62
C ARG A 117 -10.11 -5.41 -26.25
N ASN A 118 -10.88 -4.43 -25.77
CA ASN A 118 -10.60 -3.02 -26.00
C ASN A 118 -9.34 -2.70 -25.18
N GLU A 119 -8.20 -3.24 -25.60
CA GLU A 119 -6.93 -3.16 -24.87
C GLU A 119 -5.99 -2.07 -25.35
N ASP A 120 -6.36 -1.35 -26.39
CA ASP A 120 -5.68 -0.10 -26.69
C ASP A 120 -6.46 1.00 -25.99
N MET A 121 -5.87 1.58 -24.93
CA MET A 121 -6.26 2.92 -24.51
C MET A 121 -6.16 3.77 -25.77
N GLY A 122 -7.29 4.15 -26.37
CA GLY A 122 -7.28 4.98 -27.57
C GLY A 122 -6.31 6.14 -27.33
N GLU A 123 -5.41 6.38 -28.28
CA GLU A 123 -4.29 7.33 -28.16
C GLU A 123 -4.75 8.70 -27.65
N ILE A 124 -6.00 9.07 -27.95
CA ILE A 124 -6.68 10.26 -27.46
C ILE A 124 -6.91 10.24 -25.94
N ARG A 125 -7.36 9.12 -25.35
CA ARG A 125 -7.50 8.95 -23.90
C ARG A 125 -6.14 8.95 -23.21
N PHE A 126 -5.17 8.29 -23.82
CA PHE A 126 -3.79 8.27 -23.36
C PHE A 126 -3.19 9.67 -23.31
N ALA A 127 -3.33 10.43 -24.40
CA ALA A 127 -2.87 11.82 -24.50
C ALA A 127 -3.63 12.70 -23.52
N ALA A 128 -4.97 12.61 -23.46
CA ALA A 128 -5.80 13.41 -22.57
C ALA A 128 -5.44 13.23 -21.09
N ILE A 129 -5.28 11.99 -20.61
CA ILE A 129 -4.91 11.73 -19.21
C ILE A 129 -3.54 12.35 -18.90
N THR A 130 -2.56 12.16 -19.79
CA THR A 130 -1.20 12.67 -19.58
C THR A 130 -1.18 14.20 -19.60
N THR A 131 -1.90 14.84 -20.53
CA THR A 131 -2.04 16.29 -20.60
C THR A 131 -2.72 16.85 -19.35
N VAL A 132 -3.78 16.21 -18.85
CA VAL A 132 -4.46 16.62 -17.62
C VAL A 132 -3.52 16.51 -16.41
N ILE A 133 -2.77 15.41 -16.28
CA ILE A 133 -1.79 15.25 -15.20
C ILE A 133 -0.75 16.37 -15.24
N ILE A 134 -0.18 16.67 -16.42
CA ILE A 134 0.83 17.73 -16.57
C ILE A 134 0.25 19.11 -16.23
N ILE A 135 -0.95 19.43 -16.72
CA ILE A 135 -1.60 20.72 -16.44
C ILE A 135 -1.89 20.86 -14.95
N LEU A 136 -2.42 19.83 -14.29
CA LEU A 136 -2.68 19.86 -12.85
C LEU A 136 -1.37 20.01 -12.04
N SER A 137 -0.32 19.27 -12.40
CA SER A 137 1.01 19.43 -11.78
C SER A 137 1.55 20.86 -11.95
N TYR A 138 1.36 21.46 -13.13
CA TYR A 138 1.78 22.83 -13.40
C TYR A 138 0.98 23.85 -12.58
N ILE A 139 -0.33 23.69 -12.46
CA ILE A 139 -1.19 24.53 -11.63
C ILE A 139 -0.77 24.45 -10.16
N VAL A 140 -0.49 23.25 -9.63
CA VAL A 140 -0.01 23.07 -8.26
C VAL A 140 1.34 23.76 -8.06
N SER A 141 2.26 23.61 -9.02
CA SER A 141 3.56 24.29 -9.00
C SER A 141 3.43 25.82 -8.96
N MET A 142 2.51 26.38 -9.75
CA MET A 142 2.25 27.83 -9.77
C MET A 142 1.51 28.33 -8.53
N SER A 143 0.64 27.52 -7.94
CA SER A 143 -0.22 27.94 -6.83
C SER A 143 0.46 27.81 -5.46
N VAL A 144 1.47 26.95 -5.33
CA VAL A 144 2.04 26.63 -4.02
C VAL A 144 3.45 27.20 -3.86
N SER A 145 3.59 28.18 -2.98
CA SER A 145 4.88 28.78 -2.61
C SER A 145 5.59 28.07 -1.45
N SER A 146 4.95 27.09 -0.80
CA SER A 146 5.47 26.39 0.39
C SER A 146 5.54 24.88 0.18
N LEU A 147 6.74 24.37 -0.03
CA LEU A 147 7.02 22.94 -0.27
C LEU A 147 6.57 22.06 0.92
N GLU A 148 6.82 22.53 2.15
CA GLU A 148 6.40 21.86 3.39
C GLU A 148 4.90 21.63 3.47
N LYS A 149 4.08 22.62 3.07
CA LYS A 149 2.62 22.50 3.08
C LYS A 149 2.18 21.36 2.15
N VAL A 150 2.76 21.26 0.95
CA VAL A 150 2.45 20.16 0.01
C VAL A 150 2.87 18.81 0.59
N LEU A 151 4.08 18.71 1.14
CA LEU A 151 4.56 17.46 1.74
C LEU A 151 3.69 17.02 2.92
N ALA A 152 3.24 17.96 3.74
CA ALA A 152 2.35 17.68 4.86
C ALA A 152 0.98 17.15 4.39
N TYR A 153 0.37 17.75 3.36
CA TYR A 153 -0.88 17.25 2.78
C TYR A 153 -0.72 15.89 2.10
N VAL A 154 0.31 15.71 1.29
CA VAL A 154 0.56 14.45 0.57
C VAL A 154 0.91 13.33 1.55
N GLY A 155 1.70 13.60 2.58
CA GLY A 155 2.02 12.64 3.63
C GLY A 155 0.79 12.27 4.46
N SER A 156 0.01 13.26 4.90
CA SER A 156 -1.18 13.03 5.72
C SER A 156 -2.32 12.31 4.99
N THR A 157 -2.44 12.44 3.67
CA THR A 157 -3.50 11.78 2.88
C THR A 157 -3.00 10.51 2.19
N GLY A 158 -1.91 10.60 1.44
CA GLY A 158 -1.35 9.50 0.67
C GLY A 158 -0.72 8.44 1.57
N SER A 159 0.16 8.84 2.49
CA SER A 159 0.85 7.87 3.36
C SER A 159 -0.11 7.21 4.35
N THR A 160 -1.05 7.94 4.94
CA THR A 160 -2.02 7.34 5.87
C THR A 160 -2.93 6.34 5.17
N SER A 161 -3.35 6.66 3.94
CA SER A 161 -4.16 5.76 3.11
C SER A 161 -3.42 4.48 2.78
N ILE A 162 -2.16 4.56 2.34
CA ILE A 162 -1.37 3.40 1.90
C ILE A 162 -0.85 2.57 3.09
N SER A 163 -0.51 3.21 4.21
CA SER A 163 0.12 2.52 5.36
C SER A 163 -0.88 1.98 6.37
N PHE A 164 -2.05 2.61 6.56
CA PHE A 164 -3.01 2.21 7.59
C PHE A 164 -4.36 1.75 7.01
N ILE A 165 -4.94 2.53 6.10
CA ILE A 165 -6.30 2.29 5.61
C ILE A 165 -6.35 1.08 4.66
N LEU A 166 -5.48 1.07 3.66
CA LEU A 166 -5.50 0.07 2.59
C LEU A 166 -5.11 -1.34 3.08
N PRO A 167 -4.07 -1.54 3.91
CA PRO A 167 -3.78 -2.84 4.51
C PRO A 167 -4.92 -3.32 5.43
N GLY A 168 -5.52 -2.42 6.22
CA GLY A 168 -6.66 -2.73 7.09
C GLY A 168 -7.91 -3.18 6.32
N LEU A 169 -8.24 -2.49 5.22
CA LEU A 169 -9.37 -2.83 4.35
C LEU A 169 -9.13 -4.11 3.55
N PHE A 170 -7.92 -4.32 3.02
CA PHE A 170 -7.58 -5.54 2.28
C PHE A 170 -7.62 -6.77 3.18
N TYR A 171 -7.05 -6.69 4.38
CA TYR A 171 -7.14 -7.78 5.35
C TYR A 171 -8.60 -8.05 5.73
N TYR A 172 -9.40 -7.00 5.98
CA TYR A 172 -10.82 -7.17 6.30
C TYR A 172 -11.62 -7.84 5.17
N LYS A 173 -11.32 -7.51 3.91
CA LYS A 173 -12.01 -8.06 2.73
C LYS A 173 -11.57 -9.49 2.42
N ILE A 174 -10.28 -9.79 2.54
CA ILE A 174 -9.73 -11.14 2.31
C ILE A 174 -10.15 -12.10 3.43
N SER A 175 -10.26 -11.63 4.67
CA SER A 175 -10.73 -12.42 5.83
C SER A 175 -12.26 -12.54 5.93
N SER A 176 -13.01 -12.10 4.92
CA SER A 176 -14.46 -12.27 4.91
C SER A 176 -14.85 -13.72 4.57
N PRO A 177 -15.69 -14.38 5.39
CA PRO A 177 -16.02 -15.80 5.23
C PRO A 177 -16.83 -16.14 3.96
N ASP A 178 -17.37 -15.13 3.25
CA ASP A 178 -18.13 -15.28 2.01
C ASP A 178 -17.27 -15.33 0.73
N SER A 179 -15.95 -15.15 0.83
CA SER A 179 -15.06 -15.29 -0.32
C SER A 179 -14.79 -16.78 -0.58
N ALA A 180 -15.27 -17.30 -1.71
CA ALA A 180 -15.01 -18.68 -2.15
C ALA A 180 -13.51 -19.04 -2.23
N LEU A 181 -12.62 -18.04 -2.35
CA LEU A 181 -11.17 -18.20 -2.32
C LEU A 181 -10.65 -18.38 -0.88
N HIS A 182 -11.22 -17.67 0.10
CA HIS A 182 -10.90 -17.84 1.51
C HIS A 182 -11.32 -19.23 1.99
N GLN A 183 -12.48 -19.73 1.55
CA GLN A 183 -12.91 -21.09 1.88
C GLN A 183 -11.98 -22.18 1.32
N ARG A 184 -11.32 -21.91 0.16
CA ARG A 184 -10.32 -22.81 -0.43
C ARG A 184 -8.98 -22.76 0.29
N LEU A 185 -8.49 -21.56 0.64
CA LEU A 185 -7.27 -21.41 1.44
C LEU A 185 -7.43 -22.01 2.83
N VAL A 186 -8.59 -21.82 3.47
CA VAL A 186 -8.91 -22.40 4.78
C VAL A 186 -8.97 -23.93 4.70
N LYS A 187 -9.57 -24.49 3.64
CA LYS A 187 -9.60 -25.95 3.46
C LYS A 187 -8.19 -26.53 3.24
N GLN A 188 -7.33 -25.80 2.54
CA GLN A 188 -5.96 -26.21 2.27
C GLN A 188 -5.05 -26.11 3.52
N GLU A 189 -5.14 -25.02 4.31
CA GLU A 189 -4.43 -24.91 5.61
C GLU A 189 -4.89 -25.99 6.59
N ASP A 190 -6.20 -26.24 6.68
CA ASP A 190 -6.75 -27.25 7.57
C ASP A 190 -6.32 -28.68 7.15
N ASP A 191 -6.13 -28.97 5.85
CA ASP A 191 -5.60 -30.26 5.39
C ASP A 191 -4.08 -30.41 5.70
N TYR A 192 -3.28 -29.35 5.56
CA TYR A 192 -1.83 -29.40 5.90
C TYR A 192 -1.56 -29.58 7.41
N ASP A 193 -2.31 -28.89 8.27
CA ASP A 193 -2.17 -29.02 9.74
C ASP A 193 -2.54 -30.46 10.21
N VAL A 194 -3.49 -31.12 9.53
CA VAL A 194 -3.90 -32.50 9.86
C VAL A 194 -2.86 -33.51 9.41
N ASP A 195 -2.26 -33.33 8.23
CA ASP A 195 -1.20 -34.21 7.73
C ASP A 195 0.11 -34.11 8.56
N GLU A 196 0.45 -32.93 9.09
CA GLU A 196 1.59 -32.77 10.02
C GLU A 196 1.32 -33.40 11.40
N GLU A 197 0.09 -33.33 11.91
CA GLU A 197 -0.28 -33.97 13.19
C GLU A 197 -0.32 -35.50 13.08
N ASP A 198 -0.71 -36.08 11.94
CA ASP A 198 -0.66 -37.53 11.70
C ASP A 198 0.77 -38.04 11.41
N ALA A 199 1.62 -37.22 10.78
CA ALA A 199 3.02 -37.58 10.49
C ALA A 199 3.98 -37.43 11.70
N GLY A 200 3.58 -36.71 12.75
CA GLY A 200 4.37 -36.50 13.96
C GLY A 200 4.12 -37.50 15.10
N GLY A 201 3.26 -38.51 14.88
CA GLY A 201 2.66 -39.32 15.94
C GLY A 201 3.12 -40.78 16.06
N GLU A 202 4.31 -41.17 15.59
CA GLU A 202 4.86 -42.50 15.83
C GLU A 202 5.72 -42.53 17.11
N GLY A 203 5.10 -42.29 18.27
CA GLY A 203 5.80 -42.36 19.54
C GLY A 203 4.86 -42.30 20.73
N GLU A 204 4.69 -43.45 21.40
CA GLU A 204 4.13 -43.61 22.75
C GLU A 204 2.60 -43.80 22.86
N GLY A 205 2.20 -45.02 22.50
CA GLY A 205 1.41 -45.96 23.30
C GLY A 205 0.53 -45.47 24.48
N LEU A 206 -0.69 -46.01 24.46
CA LEU A 206 -1.45 -46.46 25.65
C LEU A 206 -2.35 -45.49 26.44
N LEU A 207 -2.82 -44.38 25.87
CA LEU A 207 -3.89 -43.57 26.51
C LEU A 207 -5.13 -43.30 25.64
N SER A 208 -5.25 -43.92 24.46
CA SER A 208 -6.35 -43.67 23.50
C SER A 208 -7.72 -44.29 23.88
N SER A 209 -7.90 -44.79 25.11
CA SER A 209 -9.11 -45.52 25.52
C SER A 209 -10.07 -44.76 26.45
N SER A 210 -9.86 -43.46 26.70
CA SER A 210 -10.82 -42.66 27.50
C SER A 210 -11.33 -41.48 26.68
N GLY A 211 -12.52 -41.66 26.10
CA GLY A 211 -13.24 -40.66 25.29
C GLY A 211 -13.80 -39.49 26.11
N ILE A 212 -12.93 -38.74 26.79
CA ILE A 212 -13.27 -37.49 27.48
C ILE A 212 -12.15 -36.50 27.15
N LEU A 213 -12.52 -35.40 26.47
CA LEU A 213 -11.69 -34.31 25.91
C LEU A 213 -11.23 -34.52 24.46
N GLY A 214 -12.17 -34.28 23.54
CA GLY A 214 -11.83 -33.87 22.18
C GLY A 214 -11.11 -32.53 22.18
N GLY A 215 -9.78 -32.56 22.29
CA GLY A 215 -8.90 -31.38 22.16
C GLY A 215 -9.07 -30.68 20.81
N SER A 216 -9.43 -31.40 19.75
CA SER A 216 -9.67 -30.86 18.41
C SER A 216 -10.85 -29.89 18.34
N GLY A 217 -11.88 -30.04 19.19
CA GLY A 217 -13.04 -29.13 19.21
C GLY A 217 -12.74 -27.77 19.87
N ILE A 218 -11.94 -27.78 20.92
CA ILE A 218 -11.55 -26.58 21.68
C ILE A 218 -10.52 -25.76 20.89
N ILE A 219 -9.57 -26.43 20.23
CA ILE A 219 -8.56 -25.79 19.38
C ILE A 219 -9.21 -25.14 18.14
N ARG A 220 -10.22 -25.79 17.55
CA ARG A 220 -10.97 -25.23 16.42
C ARG A 220 -11.77 -23.97 16.81
N ASN A 221 -12.34 -23.95 18.02
CA ASN A 221 -13.07 -22.78 18.53
C ASN A 221 -12.15 -21.59 18.85
N THR A 222 -10.94 -21.82 19.38
CA THR A 222 -9.97 -20.74 19.64
C THR A 222 -9.38 -20.15 18.34
N LYS A 223 -9.13 -20.98 17.32
CA LYS A 223 -8.70 -20.51 15.97
C LYS A 223 -9.79 -19.62 15.33
N SER A 224 -11.06 -20.03 15.39
CA SER A 224 -12.21 -19.24 14.92
C SER A 224 -12.35 -17.90 15.66
N PHE A 225 -12.21 -17.92 16.99
CA PHE A 225 -12.28 -16.70 17.81
C PHE A 225 -11.14 -15.72 17.50
N ARG A 226 -9.90 -16.21 17.36
CA ARG A 226 -8.73 -15.39 16.97
C ARG A 226 -8.94 -14.74 15.60
N ARG A 227 -9.47 -15.46 14.61
CA ARG A 227 -9.76 -14.90 13.27
C ARG A 227 -10.81 -13.79 13.33
N ASN A 228 -11.90 -13.99 14.09
CA ASN A 228 -12.90 -12.95 14.33
C ASN A 228 -12.32 -11.73 15.04
N MET A 229 -11.38 -11.94 15.95
CA MET A 229 -10.68 -10.86 16.65
C MET A 229 -9.73 -10.09 15.71
N LEU A 230 -8.94 -10.80 14.90
CA LEU A 230 -8.03 -10.21 13.90
C LEU A 230 -8.79 -9.37 12.86
N ARG A 231 -9.99 -9.80 12.45
CA ARG A 231 -10.85 -9.03 11.55
C ARG A 231 -11.38 -7.74 12.19
N LYS A 232 -11.76 -7.79 13.48
CA LYS A 232 -12.13 -6.58 14.24
C LYS A 232 -10.93 -5.64 14.39
N LEU A 233 -9.74 -6.18 14.62
CA LEU A 233 -8.50 -5.42 14.72
C LEU A 233 -8.12 -4.75 13.39
N SER A 234 -8.28 -5.43 12.24
CA SER A 234 -7.97 -4.83 10.94
C SER A 234 -8.95 -3.70 10.58
N LEU A 235 -10.22 -3.85 10.95
CA LEU A 235 -11.22 -2.79 10.80
C LEU A 235 -10.94 -1.62 11.76
N ALA A 236 -10.54 -1.91 13.00
CA ALA A 236 -10.09 -0.90 13.95
C ALA A 236 -8.86 -0.13 13.44
N LEU A 237 -7.90 -0.82 12.80
CA LEU A 237 -6.73 -0.21 12.18
C LEU A 237 -7.12 0.74 11.03
N ALA A 238 -8.08 0.36 10.20
CA ALA A 238 -8.59 1.22 9.14
C ALA A 238 -9.30 2.46 9.69
N ILE A 239 -10.13 2.30 10.73
CA ILE A 239 -10.79 3.42 11.42
C ILE A 239 -9.73 4.34 12.05
N TYR A 240 -8.74 3.78 12.73
CA TYR A 240 -7.62 4.53 13.28
C TYR A 240 -6.89 5.33 12.19
N GLY A 241 -6.62 4.72 11.04
CA GLY A 241 -6.03 5.40 9.88
C GLY A 241 -6.86 6.61 9.40
N VAL A 242 -8.19 6.48 9.38
CA VAL A 242 -9.09 7.60 9.03
C VAL A 242 -9.03 8.70 10.10
N VAL A 243 -9.03 8.34 11.37
CA VAL A 243 -8.91 9.32 12.47
C VAL A 243 -7.58 10.07 12.37
N VAL A 244 -6.47 9.36 12.15
CA VAL A 244 -5.14 9.97 11.96
C VAL A 244 -5.15 10.91 10.75
N MET A 245 -5.73 10.48 9.62
CA MET A 245 -5.85 11.34 8.44
C MET A 245 -6.61 12.63 8.73
N VAL A 246 -7.75 12.55 9.43
CA VAL A 246 -8.54 13.72 9.83
C VAL A 246 -7.74 14.62 10.77
N VAL A 247 -7.11 14.06 11.80
CA VAL A 247 -6.28 14.84 12.75
C VAL A 247 -5.13 15.53 12.03
N CYS A 248 -4.40 14.84 11.16
CA CYS A 248 -3.30 15.43 10.41
C CYS A 248 -3.79 16.54 9.46
N LEU A 249 -4.91 16.34 8.75
CA LEU A 249 -5.50 17.37 7.89
C LEU A 249 -5.97 18.58 8.69
N VAL A 250 -6.63 18.36 9.82
CA VAL A 250 -7.11 19.42 10.71
C VAL A 250 -5.93 20.24 11.24
N THR A 251 -4.91 19.58 11.78
CA THR A 251 -3.69 20.26 12.25
C THR A 251 -3.02 21.04 11.13
N ASN A 252 -2.82 20.44 9.96
CA ASN A 252 -2.23 21.13 8.80
C ASN A 252 -3.06 22.34 8.35
N THR A 253 -4.40 22.22 8.35
CA THR A 253 -5.30 23.32 7.98
C THR A 253 -5.23 24.47 8.99
N PHE A 254 -5.23 24.17 10.29
CA PHE A 254 -5.14 25.19 11.34
C PHE A 254 -3.77 25.88 11.36
N PHE A 255 -2.67 25.15 11.15
CA PHE A 255 -1.33 25.74 11.07
C PHE A 255 -1.14 26.62 9.83
N ILE A 256 -1.86 26.36 8.73
CA ILE A 256 -1.82 27.19 7.52
C ILE A 256 -2.64 28.48 7.69
N VAL A 257 -3.70 28.46 8.49
CA VAL A 257 -4.52 29.65 8.77
C VAL A 257 -3.86 30.57 9.81
N ALA A 258 -3.00 30.03 10.67
CA ALA A 258 -2.35 30.77 11.73
C ALA A 258 -1.08 31.56 11.31
N HIS A 259 -0.62 31.44 10.06
CA HIS A 259 0.66 32.00 9.60
C HIS A 259 0.64 32.46 8.13
#